data_AF-A0A373DI02-F1
#
_entry.id   AF-A0A373DI02-F1
#
_cell.length_a   1.000
_cell.length_b   1.000
_cell.length_c   1.000
_cell.angle_alpha   90.00
_cell.angle_beta   90.00
_cell.angle_gamma   90.00
#
_symmetry.space_group_name_H-M   'P 1'
#
loop_
_entity.id
_entity.type
_entity.pdbx_description
1 polymer ?
#
loop_
_entity_poly.entity_id
_entity_poly.type
_entity_poly.pdbx_seq_one_letter_code
_entity_poly.pdbx_strand_id
1 'polypeptide(L)'
;MFVPDIEAAVEDYYRHVQIPEHAATALRELVTSEFDRLHQVAKQESQGYEAEREALRDERTKLMQAHYAGAVPLDLLGSEQDRIARRLAFLDAQINAGDIEYEQAKAHLDDCLALAGDMHAIYMSIDDSLRRIANQAFFDKLIVTDDDTIHGEPGVPFNVFLNRDVQTLAIRQQRRTAKSGTQAGLSD
;
A
#
# COMPACT_ATOMS: atom_id res chain seq x y z
N MET A 1 0.94 14.94 38.04
CA MET A 1 2.09 14.95 37.12
C MET A 1 2.51 16.35 36.69
N PHE A 2 3.80 16.71 36.76
CA PHE A 2 4.34 17.89 36.08
C PHE A 2 4.79 17.52 34.65
N VAL A 3 5.02 18.51 33.78
CA VAL A 3 5.40 18.29 32.36
C VAL A 3 6.63 17.35 32.19
N PRO A 4 7.72 17.50 32.96
CA PRO A 4 8.87 16.59 32.85
C PRO A 4 8.54 15.13 33.21
N ASP A 5 7.60 14.93 34.15
CA ASP A 5 7.16 13.59 34.53
C ASP A 5 6.37 12.95 33.37
N ILE A 6 5.51 13.74 32.69
CA ILE A 6 4.75 13.28 31.51
C ILE A 6 5.68 12.87 30.38
N GLU A 7 6.71 13.66 30.09
CA GLU A 7 7.68 13.33 29.04
C GLU A 7 8.41 12.02 29.31
N ALA A 8 8.87 11.81 30.56
CA ALA A 8 9.49 10.55 30.97
C ALA A 8 8.52 9.36 30.86
N ALA A 9 7.24 9.55 31.19
CA ALA A 9 6.23 8.51 31.06
C ALA A 9 5.88 8.20 29.59
N VAL A 10 5.90 9.19 28.70
CA VAL A 10 5.75 8.97 27.25
C VAL A 10 6.97 8.22 26.71
N GLU A 11 8.19 8.60 27.10
CA GLU A 11 9.42 7.87 26.72
C GLU A 11 9.35 6.39 27.14
N ASP A 12 8.91 6.13 28.38
CA ASP A 12 8.74 4.75 28.86
C ASP A 12 7.64 4.00 28.09
N TYR A 13 6.53 4.66 27.74
CA TYR A 13 5.50 4.06 26.89
C TYR A 13 6.05 3.67 25.51
N TYR A 14 6.83 4.56 24.87
CA TYR A 14 7.50 4.27 23.59
C TYR A 14 8.38 3.03 23.67
N ARG A 15 9.07 2.79 24.80
CA ARG A 15 9.90 1.60 25.02
C ARG A 15 9.10 0.29 24.97
N HIS A 16 7.85 0.32 25.41
CA HIS A 16 6.98 -0.86 25.49
C HIS A 16 6.16 -1.08 24.20
N VAL A 17 5.74 -0.02 23.53
CA VAL A 17 4.99 -0.06 22.27
C VAL A 17 5.94 -0.24 21.08
N GLN A 18 6.44 -1.46 20.94
CA GLN A 18 7.35 -1.86 19.86
C GLN A 18 6.83 -3.09 19.12
N ILE A 19 7.11 -3.15 17.83
CA ILE A 19 6.84 -4.32 16.99
C ILE A 19 8.12 -5.16 16.91
N PRO A 20 8.11 -6.42 17.38
CA PRO A 20 9.26 -7.30 17.19
C PRO A 20 9.56 -7.49 15.71
N GLU A 21 10.84 -7.57 15.33
CA GLU A 21 11.28 -7.69 13.93
C GLU A 21 10.57 -8.82 13.17
N HIS A 22 10.44 -10.00 13.79
CA HIS A 22 9.74 -11.13 13.18
C HIS A 22 8.24 -10.87 12.95
N ALA A 23 7.60 -10.06 13.80
CA ALA A 23 6.21 -9.66 13.64
C ALA A 23 6.07 -8.62 12.52
N ALA A 24 7.01 -7.67 12.42
CA ALA A 24 7.04 -6.69 11.32
C ALA A 24 7.22 -7.39 9.96
N THR A 25 8.10 -8.38 9.87
CA THR A 25 8.28 -9.19 8.65
C THR A 25 7.01 -9.98 8.31
N ALA A 26 6.39 -10.62 9.31
CA ALA A 26 5.13 -11.35 9.08
C ALA A 26 3.99 -10.42 8.63
N LEU A 27 3.88 -9.23 9.22
CA LEU A 27 2.90 -8.20 8.84
C LEU A 27 3.14 -7.72 7.40
N ARG A 28 4.40 -7.48 7.03
CA ARG A 28 4.78 -7.10 5.65
C ARG A 28 4.28 -8.13 4.66
N GLU A 29 4.57 -9.41 4.89
CA GLU A 29 4.14 -10.49 3.99
C GLU A 29 2.61 -10.58 3.92
N LEU A 30 1.93 -10.53 5.06
CA LEU A 30 0.46 -10.60 5.12
C LEU A 30 -0.19 -9.47 4.30
N VAL A 31 0.15 -8.22 4.60
CA VAL A 31 -0.47 -7.05 3.94
C VAL A 31 -0.08 -7.00 2.46
N THR A 32 1.19 -7.30 2.12
CA THR A 32 1.65 -7.39 0.73
C THR A 32 0.84 -8.43 -0.05
N SER A 33 0.60 -9.61 0.53
CA SER A 33 -0.22 -10.64 -0.13
C SER A 33 -1.67 -10.19 -0.39
N GLU A 34 -2.24 -9.39 0.51
CA GLU A 34 -3.58 -8.83 0.32
C GLU A 34 -3.57 -7.72 -0.75
N PHE A 35 -2.54 -6.87 -0.80
CA PHE A 35 -2.35 -5.92 -1.90
C PHE A 35 -2.21 -6.63 -3.24
N ASP A 36 -1.41 -7.70 -3.31
CA ASP A 36 -1.25 -8.51 -4.52
C ASP A 36 -2.60 -9.09 -4.97
N ARG A 37 -3.39 -9.62 -4.04
CA ARG A 37 -4.73 -10.17 -4.32
C ARG A 37 -5.67 -9.08 -4.84
N LEU A 38 -5.73 -7.93 -4.18
CA LEU A 38 -6.60 -6.81 -4.59
C LEU A 38 -6.19 -6.26 -5.96
N HIS A 39 -4.89 -6.09 -6.18
CA HIS A 39 -4.34 -5.63 -7.46
C HIS A 39 -4.63 -6.64 -8.58
N GLN A 40 -4.55 -7.94 -8.31
CA GLN A 40 -4.91 -8.97 -9.29
C GLN A 40 -6.40 -8.94 -9.64
N VAL A 41 -7.29 -8.71 -8.67
CA VAL A 41 -8.73 -8.55 -8.93
C VAL A 41 -8.99 -7.31 -9.78
N ALA A 42 -8.40 -6.17 -9.42
CA ALA A 42 -8.51 -4.94 -10.19
C ALA A 42 -7.99 -5.12 -11.63
N LYS A 43 -6.88 -5.85 -11.81
CA LYS A 43 -6.35 -6.18 -13.13
C LYS A 43 -7.27 -7.08 -13.94
N GLN A 44 -7.94 -8.05 -13.31
CA GLN A 44 -8.96 -8.87 -13.97
C GLN A 44 -10.14 -8.02 -14.43
N GLU A 45 -10.62 -7.10 -13.59
CA GLU A 45 -11.67 -6.14 -13.96
C GLU A 45 -11.22 -5.22 -15.12
N SER A 46 -9.93 -4.87 -15.16
CA SER A 46 -9.32 -4.07 -16.24
C SER A 46 -9.04 -4.84 -17.55
N GLN A 47 -9.29 -6.15 -17.63
CA GLN A 47 -9.13 -6.90 -18.88
C GLN A 47 -10.04 -6.36 -20.00
N GLY A 48 -11.20 -5.81 -19.63
CA GLY A 48 -12.08 -5.12 -20.58
C GLY A 48 -11.42 -3.90 -21.23
N TYR A 49 -10.65 -3.13 -20.45
CA TYR A 49 -9.93 -1.95 -20.96
C TYR A 49 -8.77 -2.33 -21.87
N GLU A 50 -8.04 -3.40 -21.54
CA GLU A 50 -6.97 -3.91 -22.41
C GLU A 50 -7.54 -4.43 -23.74
N ALA A 51 -8.62 -5.21 -23.70
CA ALA A 51 -9.28 -5.71 -24.90
C ALA A 51 -9.82 -4.57 -25.78
N GLU A 52 -10.44 -3.55 -25.18
CA GLU A 52 -10.90 -2.36 -25.90
C GLU A 52 -9.73 -1.58 -26.52
N ARG A 53 -8.62 -1.45 -25.79
CA ARG A 53 -7.41 -0.77 -26.29
C ARG A 53 -6.84 -1.48 -27.52
N GLU A 54 -6.75 -2.81 -27.52
CA GLU A 54 -6.30 -3.57 -28.68
C GLU A 54 -7.29 -3.47 -29.85
N ALA A 55 -8.60 -3.53 -29.57
CA ALA A 55 -9.62 -3.34 -30.61
C ALA A 55 -9.52 -1.97 -31.28
N LEU A 56 -9.24 -0.90 -30.52
CA LEU A 56 -9.03 0.45 -31.05
C LEU A 56 -7.73 0.56 -31.87
N ARG A 57 -6.67 -0.18 -31.51
CA ARG A 57 -5.42 -0.24 -32.30
C ARG A 57 -5.63 -0.95 -33.63
N ASP A 58 -6.42 -2.02 -33.63
CA ASP A 58 -6.84 -2.72 -34.83
C ASP A 58 -7.74 -1.85 -35.71
N GLU A 59 -8.70 -1.15 -35.09
CA GLU A 59 -9.57 -0.20 -35.78
C GLU A 59 -8.75 0.90 -36.47
N ARG A 60 -7.78 1.48 -35.76
CA ARG A 60 -6.85 2.47 -36.30
C ARG A 60 -6.11 1.97 -37.54
N THR A 61 -5.65 0.73 -37.49
CA THR A 61 -4.93 0.08 -38.61
C THR A 61 -5.85 -0.13 -39.81
N LYS A 62 -7.08 -0.60 -39.57
CA LYS A 62 -8.10 -0.79 -40.63
C LYS A 62 -8.53 0.53 -41.27
N LEU A 63 -8.70 1.59 -40.47
CA LEU A 63 -9.00 2.94 -40.96
C LEU A 63 -7.93 3.45 -41.92
N MET A 64 -6.65 3.25 -41.58
CA MET A 64 -5.53 3.61 -42.46
C MET A 64 -5.54 2.81 -43.76
N GLN A 65 -5.79 1.49 -43.69
CA GLN A 65 -5.89 0.64 -44.87
C GLN A 65 -7.07 1.06 -45.79
N ALA A 66 -8.22 1.38 -45.20
CA ALA A 66 -9.40 1.82 -45.94
C ALA A 66 -9.17 3.19 -46.61
N HIS A 67 -8.44 4.09 -45.95
CA HIS A 67 -8.02 5.35 -46.57
C HIS A 67 -7.10 5.12 -47.77
N TYR A 68 -6.08 4.26 -47.64
CA TYR A 68 -5.20 3.91 -48.76
C TYR A 68 -5.93 3.24 -49.92
N ALA A 69 -6.99 2.49 -49.64
CA ALA A 69 -7.87 1.90 -50.65
C ALA A 69 -8.86 2.91 -51.28
N GLY A 70 -8.83 4.18 -50.87
CA GLY A 70 -9.75 5.22 -51.34
C GLY A 70 -11.18 5.09 -50.81
N ALA A 71 -11.42 4.21 -49.83
CA ALA A 71 -12.75 3.97 -49.26
C ALA A 71 -13.13 4.99 -48.17
N VAL A 72 -12.15 5.70 -47.59
CA VAL A 72 -12.35 6.68 -46.52
C VAL A 72 -11.71 8.03 -46.90
N PRO A 73 -12.49 9.12 -46.95
CA PRO A 73 -11.99 10.48 -47.13
C PRO A 73 -11.07 10.95 -45.99
N LEU A 74 -10.16 11.91 -46.28
CA LEU A 74 -9.15 12.38 -45.31
C LEU A 74 -9.76 13.07 -44.08
N ASP A 75 -10.84 13.82 -44.26
CA ASP A 75 -11.58 14.49 -43.19
C ASP A 75 -12.23 13.48 -42.22
N LEU A 76 -12.86 12.44 -42.77
CA LEU A 76 -13.44 11.36 -41.97
C LEU A 76 -12.36 10.56 -41.23
N LEU A 77 -11.23 10.26 -41.91
CA LEU A 77 -10.08 9.62 -41.28
C LEU A 77 -9.58 10.45 -40.08
N GLY A 78 -9.43 11.77 -40.25
CA GLY A 78 -9.00 12.67 -39.17
C GLY A 78 -9.93 12.61 -37.96
N SER A 79 -11.24 12.74 -38.19
CA SER A 79 -12.25 12.67 -37.11
C SER A 79 -12.20 11.34 -36.34
N GLU A 80 -12.08 10.22 -37.03
CA GLU A 80 -12.02 8.90 -36.38
C GLU A 80 -10.70 8.66 -35.66
N GLN A 81 -9.58 9.11 -36.22
CA GLN A 81 -8.28 9.06 -35.53
C GLN A 81 -8.30 9.87 -34.24
N ASP A 82 -8.93 11.06 -34.23
CA ASP A 82 -9.07 11.89 -33.03
C ASP A 82 -9.98 11.23 -31.97
N ARG A 83 -11.04 10.54 -32.38
CA ARG A 83 -11.89 9.75 -31.47
C ARG A 83 -11.10 8.60 -30.85
N ILE A 84 -10.38 7.83 -31.68
CA ILE A 84 -9.56 6.70 -31.23
C ILE A 84 -8.47 7.18 -30.28
N ALA A 85 -7.75 8.25 -30.62
CA ALA A 85 -6.66 8.80 -29.81
C ALA A 85 -7.16 9.22 -28.41
N ARG A 86 -8.30 9.92 -28.33
CA ARG A 86 -8.90 10.30 -27.04
C ARG A 86 -9.29 9.10 -26.20
N ARG A 87 -9.86 8.06 -26.81
CA ARG A 87 -10.26 6.85 -26.08
C ARG A 87 -9.05 6.04 -25.61
N LEU A 88 -8.01 5.91 -26.45
CA LEU A 88 -6.75 5.27 -26.08
C LEU A 88 -6.09 6.00 -24.90
N ALA A 89 -5.99 7.33 -24.93
CA ALA A 89 -5.42 8.11 -23.83
C ALA A 89 -6.18 7.89 -22.51
N PHE A 90 -7.51 7.81 -22.56
CA PHE A 90 -8.32 7.49 -21.38
C PHE A 90 -8.03 6.08 -20.86
N LEU A 91 -8.01 5.06 -21.72
CA LEU A 91 -7.76 3.68 -21.32
C LEU A 91 -6.34 3.50 -20.75
N ASP A 92 -5.32 4.10 -21.37
CA ASP A 92 -3.95 4.05 -20.89
C ASP A 92 -3.82 4.74 -19.52
N ALA A 93 -4.53 5.84 -19.27
CA ALA A 93 -4.54 6.47 -17.95
C ALA A 93 -5.17 5.57 -16.87
N GLN A 94 -6.28 4.89 -17.19
CA GLN A 94 -6.93 3.97 -16.24
C GLN A 94 -6.06 2.76 -15.90
N ILE A 95 -5.46 2.13 -16.92
CA ILE A 95 -4.58 0.97 -16.73
C ILE A 95 -3.36 1.36 -15.89
N ASN A 96 -2.70 2.49 -16.20
CA ASN A 96 -1.51 2.92 -15.47
C ASN A 96 -1.81 3.40 -14.05
N ALA A 97 -2.98 3.97 -13.79
CA ALA A 97 -3.33 4.46 -12.45
C ALA A 97 -3.34 3.32 -11.42
N GLY A 98 -3.89 2.16 -11.77
CA GLY A 98 -3.94 1.00 -10.86
C GLY A 98 -2.57 0.43 -10.50
N ASP A 99 -1.64 0.42 -11.47
CA ASP A 99 -0.25 -0.01 -11.22
C ASP A 99 0.49 0.98 -10.31
N ILE A 100 0.33 2.29 -10.55
CA ILE A 100 0.96 3.34 -9.74
C ILE A 100 0.44 3.30 -8.31
N GLU A 101 -0.88 3.18 -8.11
CA GLU A 101 -1.49 3.11 -6.78
C GLU A 101 -0.99 1.90 -5.98
N TYR A 102 -0.83 0.75 -6.65
CA TYR A 102 -0.31 -0.46 -6.01
C TYR A 102 1.15 -0.32 -5.56
N GLU A 103 2.03 0.21 -6.41
CA GLU A 103 3.43 0.43 -6.04
C GLU A 103 3.56 1.47 -4.92
N GLN A 104 2.75 2.54 -4.96
CA GLN A 104 2.69 3.53 -3.89
C GLN A 104 2.21 2.92 -2.57
N ALA A 105 1.19 2.06 -2.61
CA ALA A 105 0.68 1.39 -1.42
C ALA A 105 1.74 0.48 -0.78
N LYS A 106 2.51 -0.25 -1.59
CA LYS A 106 3.63 -1.08 -1.11
C LYS A 106 4.74 -0.25 -0.48
N ALA A 107 5.18 0.80 -1.16
CA ALA A 107 6.20 1.70 -0.62
C ALA A 107 5.73 2.32 0.71
N HIS A 108 4.48 2.78 0.77
CA HIS A 108 3.92 3.35 1.99
C HIS A 108 3.83 2.34 3.14
N LEU A 109 3.48 1.07 2.86
CA LEU A 109 3.51 0.00 3.84
C LEU A 109 4.92 -0.21 4.40
N ASP A 110 5.93 -0.26 3.54
CA ASP A 110 7.32 -0.44 3.96
C ASP A 110 7.81 0.71 4.83
N ASP A 111 7.52 1.95 4.44
CA ASP A 111 7.83 3.15 5.22
C ASP A 111 7.17 3.08 6.60
N CYS A 112 5.88 2.76 6.67
CA CYS A 112 5.18 2.72 7.96
C CYS A 112 5.68 1.57 8.86
N LEU A 113 6.01 0.41 8.29
CA LEU A 113 6.57 -0.70 9.06
C LEU A 113 7.99 -0.41 9.56
N ALA A 114 8.80 0.31 8.78
CA ALA A 114 10.11 0.78 9.22
C ALA A 114 9.96 1.75 10.41
N LEU A 115 9.05 2.72 10.30
CA LEU A 115 8.75 3.65 11.40
C LEU A 115 8.23 2.91 12.66
N ALA A 116 7.35 1.93 12.47
CA ALA A 116 6.76 1.16 13.57
C ALA A 116 7.76 0.19 14.25
N GLY A 117 8.80 -0.24 13.53
CA GLY A 117 9.86 -1.12 14.05
C GLY A 117 10.84 -0.40 14.98
N ASP A 118 11.01 0.92 14.82
CA ASP A 118 12.03 1.71 15.51
C ASP A 118 11.46 2.90 16.30
N MET A 119 10.17 2.86 16.68
CA MET A 119 9.46 4.03 17.24
C MET A 119 10.19 4.69 18.42
N HIS A 120 10.73 3.90 19.36
CA HIS A 120 11.45 4.43 20.53
C HIS A 120 12.80 5.03 20.14
N ALA A 121 13.55 4.39 19.23
CA ALA A 121 14.82 4.91 18.76
C ALA A 121 14.62 6.25 18.03
N ILE A 122 13.57 6.35 17.21
CA ILE A 122 13.18 7.59 16.54
C ILE A 122 12.84 8.66 17.58
N TYR A 123 11.95 8.36 18.53
CA TYR A 123 11.52 9.30 19.57
C TYR A 123 12.67 9.85 20.42
N MET A 124 13.66 9.02 20.74
CA MET A 124 14.83 9.42 21.53
C MET A 124 15.88 10.22 20.73
N SER A 125 15.88 10.13 19.41
CA SER A 125 16.89 10.78 18.54
C SER A 125 16.49 12.17 18.03
N ILE A 126 15.26 12.59 18.30
CA ILE A 126 14.67 13.85 17.81
C ILE A 126 14.44 14.85 18.95
N ASP A 127 14.41 16.13 18.61
CA ASP A 127 14.11 17.22 19.55
C ASP A 127 12.63 17.28 19.96
N ASP A 128 12.31 18.10 20.97
CA ASP A 128 10.96 18.22 21.54
C ASP A 128 9.88 18.59 20.51
N SER A 129 10.24 19.40 19.51
CA SER A 129 9.30 19.80 18.45
C SER A 129 8.93 18.61 17.56
N LEU A 130 9.92 17.79 17.22
CA LEU A 130 9.75 16.57 16.44
C LEU A 130 9.14 15.43 17.28
N ARG A 131 9.40 15.34 18.59
CA ARG A 131 8.72 14.41 19.51
C ARG A 131 7.21 14.63 19.52
N ARG A 132 6.78 15.89 19.52
CA ARG A 132 5.36 16.24 19.40
C ARG A 132 4.78 15.75 18.07
N ILE A 133 5.52 15.91 16.97
CA ILE A 133 5.10 15.41 15.66
C ILE A 133 5.04 13.88 15.64
N ALA A 134 6.01 13.20 16.22
CA ALA A 134 6.00 11.74 16.35
C ALA A 134 4.76 11.26 17.13
N ASN A 135 4.44 11.89 18.25
CA ASN A 135 3.23 11.56 19.03
C ASN A 135 1.97 11.68 18.17
N GLN A 136 1.85 12.74 17.37
CA GLN A 136 0.71 12.98 16.48
C GLN A 136 0.68 12.06 15.26
N ALA A 137 1.83 11.58 14.80
CA ALA A 137 1.95 10.66 13.68
C ALA A 137 1.60 9.22 14.07
N PHE A 138 2.01 8.80 15.26
CA PHE A 138 1.84 7.42 15.74
C PHE A 138 0.51 7.20 16.48
N PHE A 139 -0.02 8.23 17.15
CA PHE A 139 -1.16 8.09 18.05
C PHE A 139 -2.26 9.11 17.74
N ASP A 140 -3.51 8.64 17.73
CA ASP A 140 -4.69 9.51 17.76
C ASP A 140 -4.82 10.17 19.14
N LYS A 141 -4.49 9.43 20.20
CA LYS A 141 -4.48 9.93 21.59
C LYS A 141 -3.36 9.30 22.41
N LEU A 142 -2.76 10.12 23.27
CA LEU A 142 -1.97 9.67 24.42
C LEU A 142 -2.72 10.12 25.68
N ILE A 143 -3.14 9.16 26.49
CA ILE A 143 -3.99 9.36 27.65
C ILE A 143 -3.13 9.16 28.89
N VAL A 144 -3.08 10.18 29.75
CA VAL A 144 -2.50 10.07 31.09
C VAL A 144 -3.57 9.47 32.01
N THR A 145 -3.24 8.38 32.67
CA THR A 145 -4.12 7.68 33.60
C THR A 145 -3.90 8.16 35.04
N ASP A 146 -4.81 7.78 35.94
CA ASP A 146 -4.79 8.19 37.35
C ASP A 146 -3.58 7.64 38.14
N ASP A 147 -2.87 6.64 37.61
CA ASP A 147 -1.63 6.08 38.15
C ASP A 147 -0.37 6.71 37.54
N ASP A 148 -0.50 7.88 36.91
CA ASP A 148 0.59 8.60 36.22
C ASP A 148 1.27 7.73 35.12
N THR A 149 0.53 6.82 34.49
CA THR A 149 1.01 6.05 33.32
C THR A 149 0.44 6.60 32.01
N ILE A 150 1.06 6.22 30.89
CA ILE A 150 0.62 6.61 29.55
C ILE A 150 -0.02 5.42 28.86
N HIS A 151 -1.22 5.64 28.32
CA HIS A 151 -1.90 4.72 27.42
C HIS A 151 -2.13 5.40 26.07
N GLY A 152 -1.57 4.83 25.01
CA GLY A 152 -1.75 5.31 23.65
C GLY A 152 -2.86 4.58 22.90
N GLU A 153 -3.67 5.34 22.17
CA GLU A 153 -4.53 4.87 21.08
C GLU A 153 -3.80 5.12 19.76
N PRO A 154 -3.20 4.10 19.12
CA PRO A 154 -2.48 4.32 17.86
C PRO A 154 -3.42 4.79 16.75
N GLY A 155 -2.92 5.67 15.88
CA GLY A 155 -3.64 6.13 14.70
C GLY A 155 -3.52 5.16 13.53
N VAL A 156 -4.26 5.39 12.44
CA VAL A 156 -4.10 4.61 11.20
C VAL A 156 -2.80 5.03 10.50
N PRO A 157 -1.96 4.10 10.02
CA PRO A 157 -2.13 2.63 10.00
C PRO A 157 -1.54 1.88 11.22
N PHE A 158 -0.89 2.57 12.16
CA PHE A 158 -0.19 1.98 13.31
C PHE A 158 -1.10 1.17 14.24
N ASN A 159 -2.40 1.47 14.29
CA ASN A 159 -3.41 0.70 15.02
C ASN A 159 -3.49 -0.76 14.55
N VAL A 160 -3.30 -1.02 13.27
CA VAL A 160 -3.27 -2.38 12.71
C VAL A 160 -1.95 -3.05 13.06
N PHE A 161 -0.83 -2.34 12.91
CA PHE A 161 0.50 -2.91 13.13
C PHE A 161 0.79 -3.24 14.59
N LEU A 162 0.32 -2.40 15.52
CA LEU A 162 0.52 -2.58 16.96
C LEU A 162 -0.51 -3.54 17.59
N ASN A 163 -1.55 -3.93 16.84
CA ASN A 163 -2.54 -4.88 17.32
C ASN A 163 -1.95 -6.30 17.42
N ARG A 164 -1.93 -6.86 18.63
CA ARG A 164 -1.37 -8.19 18.93
C ARG A 164 -2.08 -9.34 18.23
N ASP A 165 -3.39 -9.23 18.00
CA ASP A 165 -4.16 -10.27 17.29
C ASP A 165 -3.78 -10.30 15.82
N VAL A 166 -3.58 -9.13 15.21
CA VAL A 166 -3.14 -9.00 13.81
C VAL A 166 -1.70 -9.53 13.66
N GLN A 167 -0.78 -9.16 14.56
CA GLN A 167 0.58 -9.70 14.59
C GLN A 167 0.56 -11.24 14.72
N THR A 168 -0.29 -11.77 15.61
CA THR A 168 -0.42 -13.21 15.82
C THR A 168 -0.97 -13.91 14.57
N LEU A 169 -1.96 -13.32 13.91
CA LEU A 169 -2.51 -13.82 12.65
C LEU A 169 -1.42 -13.86 11.56
N ALA A 170 -0.68 -12.77 11.40
CA ALA A 170 0.39 -12.65 10.43
C ALA A 170 1.46 -13.73 10.63
N ILE A 171 1.95 -13.90 11.87
CA ILE A 171 2.95 -14.93 12.21
C ILE A 171 2.41 -16.34 11.95
N ARG A 172 1.14 -16.61 12.28
CA ARG A 172 0.50 -17.90 12.00
C ARG A 172 0.42 -18.17 10.51
N GLN A 173 0.06 -17.17 9.71
CA GLN A 173 -0.05 -17.29 8.27
C GLN A 173 1.31 -17.55 7.62
N GLN A 174 2.33 -16.79 7.98
CA GLN A 174 3.71 -16.98 7.54
C GLN A 174 4.22 -18.41 7.85
N ARG A 175 3.90 -18.94 9.04
CA ARG A 175 4.25 -20.33 9.39
C ARG A 175 3.51 -21.36 8.53
N ARG A 176 2.28 -21.09 8.11
CA ARG A 176 1.51 -21.99 7.24
C ARG A 176 2.08 -22.00 5.83
N THR A 177 2.35 -20.83 5.25
CA THR A 177 2.95 -20.71 3.91
C THR A 177 4.33 -21.38 3.85
N ALA A 178 5.16 -21.19 4.87
CA ALA A 178 6.46 -21.87 4.97
C ALA A 178 6.34 -23.40 4.99
N LYS A 179 5.41 -23.96 5.78
CA LYS A 179 5.20 -25.42 5.85
C LYS A 179 4.67 -26.01 4.54
N SER A 180 3.78 -25.30 3.84
CA SER A 180 3.26 -25.71 2.53
C SER A 180 4.35 -25.73 1.46
N GLY A 181 5.28 -24.77 1.48
CA GLY A 181 6.43 -24.73 0.57
C GLY A 181 7.43 -25.87 0.80
N THR A 182 7.69 -26.25 2.06
CA THR A 182 8.60 -27.36 2.38
C THR A 182 8.07 -28.72 1.93
N GLN A 183 6.74 -28.95 1.97
CA GLN A 183 6.16 -30.22 1.52
C GLN A 183 6.14 -30.37 -0.02
N ALA A 184 6.07 -29.27 -0.78
CA ALA A 184 6.08 -29.30 -2.24
C ALA A 184 7.48 -29.63 -2.82
N GLY A 185 8.57 -29.35 -2.11
CA GLY A 185 9.94 -29.63 -2.55
C GLY A 185 10.49 -31.02 -2.18
N LEU A 186 9.69 -31.88 -1.53
CA LEU A 186 10.07 -33.23 -1.10
C LEU A 186 9.44 -34.34 -1.97
N SER A 187 8.81 -33.97 -3.09
CA SER A 187 8.10 -34.91 -3.99
C SER A 187 8.73 -35.04 -5.39
N ASP A 188 9.94 -34.55 -5.60
CA ASP A 188 10.74 -34.76 -6.82
C ASP A 188 11.92 -35.72 -6.58
#